data_AF-A0A433S1N3-F1
#
_entry.id   AF-A0A433S1N3-F1
#
_cell.length_a   1.000
_cell.length_b   1.000
_cell.length_c   1.000
_cell.angle_alpha   90.00
_cell.angle_beta   90.00
_cell.angle_gamma   90.00
#
_symmetry.space_group_name_H-M   'P 1'
#
loop_
_entity.id
_entity.type
_entity.pdbx_description
1 polymer ?
#
loop_
_entity_poly.entity_id
_entity_poly.type
_entity_poly.pdbx_seq_one_letter_code
_entity_poly.pdbx_strand_id
1 'polypeptide(L)'
;MPGLALAEEPLSAIDWLSSSVSTPAKPLPPPEPGVASAGGALPQNVIVSTLDGPTPDAAGVLPARVTGFPNDLWGLGETEKIAALISIRRDDDLPSLQRLMQTLMLAQATPPADSAGRGILLRARIDKLLDMAALEEANALIEASGKMTPEIFRRYFDIAMLTGQEDAACAQLRDRPDLAPTYPARIFCLARSGDWGGSALTLRMAQALGYVNESEDALLTRFLDPDLFEGEPALEPPSPVTPLAWRMLEAIGEGLPTAPLPLAFSHAELRETAGWKAQIEAAERLARASVLDPNRLLGIYTERLPAASGGVWDRVEAFQHFDTALQAADPGAVAAALPKAWAMMASAALEVPFAELFAERLLRLPLTGEAGALAFRIALLSGQYETAANARTAADINEAFLIGLARGNLQGVTPLDSLSRAISPAFVRATPPADLMALLAEKRLGEAILHAVDRIERGLHGDLRGVTEGLALFRHVGLEDLSRRVALELMLLERRG
;
A
#
# COMPACT_ATOMS: atom_id res chain seq x y z
N MET A 1 3.68 26.81 -37.91
CA MET A 1 4.86 26.16 -37.31
C MET A 1 4.37 24.93 -36.58
N PRO A 2 4.92 23.73 -36.82
CA PRO A 2 4.50 22.55 -36.09
C PRO A 2 5.08 22.62 -34.66
N GLY A 3 4.20 22.53 -33.66
CA GLY A 3 4.58 22.48 -32.26
C GLY A 3 5.25 21.16 -31.94
N LEU A 4 6.45 21.23 -31.36
CA LEU A 4 7.08 20.09 -30.69
C LEU A 4 6.27 19.79 -29.43
N ALA A 5 5.44 18.76 -29.49
CA ALA A 5 4.95 18.10 -28.29
C ALA A 5 6.14 17.35 -27.68
N LEU A 6 6.72 17.89 -26.60
CA LEU A 6 7.53 17.10 -25.70
C LEU A 6 6.56 16.22 -24.91
N ALA A 7 6.49 14.94 -25.27
CA ALA A 7 5.86 13.96 -24.41
C ALA A 7 6.75 13.82 -23.17
N GLU A 8 6.34 14.43 -22.06
CA GLU A 8 6.87 14.11 -20.73
C GLU A 8 6.49 12.66 -20.42
N GLU A 9 7.48 11.78 -20.19
CA GLU A 9 7.20 10.45 -19.64
C GLU A 9 6.43 10.63 -18.32
N PRO A 10 5.39 9.82 -18.04
CA PRO A 10 4.59 9.98 -16.83
C PRO A 10 5.49 9.85 -15.59
N LEU A 11 5.53 10.91 -14.78
CA LEU A 11 6.38 11.06 -13.60
C LEU A 11 6.01 10.10 -12.44
N SER A 12 4.88 9.39 -12.57
CA SER A 12 4.41 8.28 -11.75
C SER A 12 3.39 7.46 -12.56
N ALA A 13 3.24 6.17 -12.25
CA ALA A 13 2.16 5.32 -12.76
C ALA A 13 0.84 5.48 -11.97
N ILE A 14 0.82 6.37 -10.97
CA ILE A 14 -0.34 6.65 -10.12
C ILE A 14 -1.03 7.92 -10.63
N ASP A 15 -2.18 7.73 -11.26
CA ASP A 15 -2.91 8.82 -11.93
C ASP A 15 -3.44 9.89 -10.97
N TRP A 16 -3.68 9.55 -9.70
CA TRP A 16 -4.26 10.47 -8.73
C TRP A 16 -3.24 11.37 -8.00
N LEU A 17 -1.93 11.21 -8.21
CA LEU A 17 -0.95 12.08 -7.56
C LEU A 17 -1.02 13.51 -8.09
N SER A 18 -0.87 14.49 -7.19
CA SER A 18 -0.88 15.89 -7.60
C SER A 18 0.43 16.29 -8.31
N SER A 19 0.30 17.27 -9.18
CA SER A 19 1.42 18.07 -9.68
C SER A 19 1.67 19.23 -8.73
N SER A 20 2.14 18.96 -7.51
CA SER A 20 2.37 20.01 -6.49
C SER A 20 3.67 20.79 -6.68
N VAL A 21 4.64 20.22 -7.41
CA VAL A 21 5.86 20.93 -7.82
C VAL A 21 6.20 20.67 -9.28
N SER A 22 6.83 21.68 -9.90
CA SER A 22 7.31 21.63 -11.27
C SER A 22 8.68 20.96 -11.32
N THR A 23 8.90 20.07 -12.28
CA THR A 23 10.25 19.60 -12.63
C THR A 23 10.99 20.75 -13.30
N PRO A 24 12.11 21.27 -12.73
CA PRO A 24 12.85 22.34 -13.38
C PRO A 24 13.35 21.87 -14.74
N ALA A 25 13.10 22.64 -15.80
CA ALA A 25 13.69 22.37 -17.10
C ALA A 25 15.21 22.31 -16.94
N LYS A 26 15.83 21.18 -17.31
CA LYS A 26 17.29 21.03 -17.26
C LYS A 26 17.89 22.15 -18.14
N PRO A 27 18.78 23.01 -17.62
CA PRO A 27 19.37 24.07 -18.42
C PRO A 27 20.01 23.45 -19.65
N LEU A 28 19.60 23.86 -20.85
CA LEU A 28 20.36 23.52 -22.05
C LEU A 28 21.77 24.09 -21.85
N PRO A 29 22.83 23.27 -22.00
CA PRO A 29 24.18 23.81 -21.98
C PRO A 29 24.27 24.93 -23.03
N PRO A 30 24.90 26.08 -22.70
CA PRO A 30 25.08 27.14 -23.67
C PRO A 30 25.77 26.56 -24.91
N PRO A 31 25.38 26.95 -26.14
CA PRO A 31 26.03 26.46 -27.33
C PRO A 31 27.50 26.86 -27.27
N GLU A 32 28.38 25.86 -27.08
CA GLU A 32 29.81 26.09 -27.14
C GLU A 32 30.18 26.53 -28.56
N PRO A 33 30.98 27.60 -28.74
CA PRO A 33 31.46 27.97 -30.06
C PRO A 33 32.30 26.81 -30.61
N GLY A 34 31.90 26.27 -31.76
CA GLY A 34 32.51 25.10 -32.36
C GLY A 34 34.00 25.30 -32.64
N VAL A 35 34.85 24.75 -31.79
CA VAL A 35 36.27 24.60 -32.07
C VAL A 35 36.46 23.26 -32.75
N ALA A 36 36.59 23.28 -34.06
CA ALA A 36 37.10 22.14 -34.80
C ALA A 36 38.56 21.91 -34.39
N SER A 37 38.83 20.86 -33.62
CA SER A 37 40.14 20.21 -33.58
C SER A 37 39.96 18.73 -33.27
N ALA A 38 40.62 17.93 -34.10
CA ALA A 38 40.54 16.49 -34.18
C ALA A 38 40.88 15.79 -32.85
N GLY A 39 40.12 14.74 -32.54
CA GLY A 39 40.48 13.73 -31.54
C GLY A 39 40.26 14.16 -30.09
N GLY A 40 39.02 14.18 -29.64
CA GLY A 40 38.69 14.34 -28.22
C GLY A 40 37.47 13.51 -27.89
N ALA A 41 37.61 12.58 -26.94
CA ALA A 41 36.55 11.72 -26.46
C ALA A 41 35.30 12.54 -26.10
N LEU A 42 34.12 12.05 -26.48
CA LEU A 42 32.85 12.57 -25.99
C LEU A 42 32.93 12.68 -24.46
N PRO A 43 32.60 13.83 -23.84
CA PRO A 43 32.56 13.92 -22.40
C PRO A 43 31.51 12.92 -21.91
N GLN A 44 31.96 11.86 -21.23
CA GLN A 44 31.06 11.00 -20.49
C GLN A 44 30.37 11.86 -19.44
N ASN A 45 29.08 11.62 -19.21
CA ASN A 45 28.38 12.22 -18.07
C ASN A 45 29.09 11.78 -16.79
N VAL A 46 29.96 12.64 -16.26
CA VAL A 46 30.58 12.43 -14.97
C VAL A 46 29.52 12.75 -13.92
N ILE A 47 28.81 11.72 -13.48
CA ILE A 47 27.94 11.80 -12.31
C ILE A 47 28.88 11.80 -11.10
N VAL A 48 29.07 12.98 -10.51
CA VAL A 48 29.83 13.12 -9.26
C VAL A 48 28.89 12.72 -8.12
N SER A 49 28.97 11.47 -7.68
CA SER A 49 28.45 11.10 -6.36
C SER A 49 29.55 11.36 -5.32
N THR A 50 29.19 12.00 -4.21
CA THR A 50 30.02 11.94 -3.01
C THR A 50 30.08 10.48 -2.57
N LEU A 51 31.26 9.87 -2.59
CA LEU A 51 31.47 8.45 -2.25
C LEU A 51 30.94 8.07 -0.86
N ASP A 52 30.77 9.07 0.03
CA ASP A 52 30.45 8.90 1.45
C ASP A 52 29.05 9.41 1.87
N GLY A 53 28.18 9.76 0.92
CA GLY A 53 26.80 10.18 1.23
C GLY A 53 25.80 9.02 1.15
N PRO A 54 24.78 8.93 2.02
CA PRO A 54 23.75 7.90 1.91
C PRO A 54 23.07 7.98 0.53
N THR A 55 23.08 6.86 -0.19
CA THR A 55 22.44 6.74 -1.51
C THR A 55 20.92 6.65 -1.33
N PRO A 56 20.10 7.47 -2.02
CA PRO A 56 18.64 7.46 -1.84
C PRO A 56 18.03 6.06 -2.03
N ASP A 57 18.53 5.30 -3.00
CA ASP A 57 18.04 3.95 -3.31
C ASP A 57 18.36 2.91 -2.22
N ALA A 58 19.24 3.23 -1.27
CA ALA A 58 19.53 2.37 -0.11
C ALA A 58 18.57 2.60 1.07
N ALA A 59 17.76 3.66 1.03
CA ALA A 59 16.91 4.05 2.14
C ALA A 59 15.94 2.93 2.53
N GLY A 60 15.67 2.83 3.82
CA GLY A 60 14.77 1.83 4.39
C GLY A 60 14.62 2.03 5.89
N VAL A 61 13.45 1.68 6.40
CA VAL A 61 13.12 1.77 7.83
C VAL A 61 13.24 0.42 8.53
N LEU A 62 13.23 -0.68 7.77
CA LEU A 62 13.35 -2.04 8.31
C LEU A 62 14.75 -2.63 8.02
N PRO A 63 15.61 -2.83 9.04
CA PRO A 63 16.92 -3.44 8.84
C PRO A 63 16.81 -4.96 8.63
N ALA A 64 17.84 -5.57 8.03
CA ALA A 64 17.92 -7.01 7.76
C ALA A 64 17.57 -7.92 8.95
N ARG A 65 17.92 -7.51 10.19
CA ARG A 65 17.59 -8.27 11.42
C ARG A 65 16.09 -8.35 11.71
N VAL A 66 15.31 -7.41 11.20
CA VAL A 66 13.85 -7.34 11.38
C VAL A 66 13.15 -8.06 10.23
N THR A 67 13.59 -7.82 9.00
CA THR A 67 12.95 -8.40 7.80
C THR A 67 13.37 -9.85 7.52
N GLY A 68 14.55 -10.26 7.97
CA GLY A 68 15.20 -11.50 7.57
C GLY A 68 15.81 -11.46 6.16
N PHE A 69 15.67 -10.36 5.43
CA PHE A 69 16.26 -10.21 4.09
C PHE A 69 17.75 -9.85 4.17
N PRO A 70 18.57 -10.34 3.22
CA PRO A 70 19.96 -9.95 3.13
C PRO A 70 20.10 -8.50 2.64
N ASN A 71 21.21 -7.84 3.02
CA ASN A 71 21.48 -6.47 2.59
C ASN A 71 21.72 -6.36 1.07
N ASP A 72 22.16 -7.43 0.39
CA ASP A 72 22.39 -7.46 -1.06
C ASP A 72 21.16 -7.94 -1.85
N LEU A 73 19.95 -7.59 -1.38
CA LEU A 73 18.65 -8.00 -1.90
C LEU A 73 18.53 -7.92 -3.44
N TRP A 74 19.09 -6.88 -4.04
CA TRP A 74 19.00 -6.60 -5.47
C TRP A 74 20.17 -7.18 -6.29
N GLY A 75 21.25 -7.62 -5.64
CA GLY A 75 22.38 -8.31 -6.28
C GLY A 75 22.89 -7.64 -7.56
N LEU A 76 23.03 -8.45 -8.62
CA LEU A 76 23.44 -8.02 -9.97
C LEU A 76 22.28 -7.47 -10.83
N GLY A 77 21.15 -7.13 -10.22
CA GLY A 77 19.98 -6.62 -10.92
C GLY A 77 20.23 -5.26 -11.57
N GLU A 78 19.31 -4.85 -12.46
CA GLU A 78 19.33 -3.55 -13.12
C GLU A 78 18.26 -2.65 -12.48
N THR A 79 18.65 -1.42 -12.13
CA THR A 79 17.79 -0.48 -11.40
C THR A 79 16.43 -0.28 -12.08
N GLU A 80 16.40 -0.07 -13.39
CA GLU A 80 15.15 0.17 -14.14
C GLU A 80 14.24 -1.07 -14.21
N LYS A 81 14.83 -2.27 -14.33
CA LYS A 81 14.07 -3.52 -14.37
C LYS A 81 13.42 -3.81 -13.03
N ILE A 82 14.16 -3.59 -11.94
CA ILE A 82 13.63 -3.72 -10.58
C ILE A 82 12.50 -2.72 -10.35
N ALA A 83 12.70 -1.44 -10.72
CA ALA A 83 11.66 -0.43 -10.62
C ALA A 83 10.38 -0.84 -11.37
N ALA A 84 10.51 -1.34 -12.60
CA ALA A 84 9.38 -1.83 -13.38
C ALA A 84 8.64 -3.00 -12.71
N LEU A 85 9.36 -3.96 -12.11
CA LEU A 85 8.76 -5.07 -11.37
C LEU A 85 7.99 -4.62 -10.11
N ILE A 86 8.51 -3.60 -9.44
CA ILE A 86 7.86 -2.98 -8.28
C ILE A 86 6.56 -2.30 -8.71
N SER A 87 6.58 -1.55 -9.82
CA SER A 87 5.45 -0.77 -10.34
C SER A 87 4.28 -1.60 -10.88
N ILE A 88 4.39 -2.94 -10.96
CA ILE A 88 3.28 -3.80 -11.37
C ILE A 88 2.10 -3.61 -10.39
N ARG A 89 0.92 -3.26 -10.92
CA ARG A 89 -0.34 -3.18 -10.17
C ARG A 89 -0.85 -4.57 -9.86
N ARG A 90 -1.38 -4.74 -8.65
CA ARG A 90 -1.82 -6.01 -8.08
C ARG A 90 -3.06 -5.72 -7.25
N ASP A 91 -4.22 -6.10 -7.78
CA ASP A 91 -5.51 -5.64 -7.26
C ASP A 91 -6.16 -6.67 -6.31
N ASP A 92 -5.74 -7.94 -6.33
CA ASP A 92 -6.35 -9.08 -5.63
C ASP A 92 -5.35 -9.82 -4.72
N ASP A 93 -4.73 -9.11 -3.77
CA ASP A 93 -3.60 -9.68 -3.03
C ASP A 93 -4.00 -10.29 -1.69
N LEU A 94 -3.55 -11.52 -1.44
CA LEU A 94 -3.64 -12.19 -0.14
C LEU A 94 -2.99 -11.35 0.97
N PRO A 95 -3.54 -11.29 2.21
CA PRO A 95 -3.02 -10.40 3.26
C PRO A 95 -1.55 -10.64 3.58
N SER A 96 -1.09 -11.89 3.54
CA SER A 96 0.33 -12.19 3.76
C SER A 96 1.22 -11.74 2.61
N LEU A 97 0.75 -11.71 1.37
CA LEU A 97 1.49 -11.14 0.23
C LEU A 97 1.54 -9.61 0.30
N GLN A 98 0.45 -8.95 0.71
CA GLN A 98 0.42 -7.50 0.94
C GLN A 98 1.44 -7.09 2.01
N ARG A 99 1.45 -7.79 3.15
CA ARG A 99 2.43 -7.56 4.23
C ARG A 99 3.87 -7.82 3.78
N LEU A 100 4.10 -8.86 2.98
CA LEU A 100 5.41 -9.12 2.38
C LEU A 100 5.84 -7.97 1.49
N MET A 101 4.96 -7.47 0.62
CA MET A 101 5.26 -6.38 -0.30
C MET A 101 5.62 -5.10 0.47
N GLN A 102 4.84 -4.72 1.48
CA GLN A 102 5.18 -3.59 2.35
C GLN A 102 6.55 -3.79 3.03
N THR A 103 6.80 -4.97 3.60
CA THR A 103 8.10 -5.29 4.22
C THR A 103 9.26 -5.16 3.24
N LEU A 104 9.10 -5.67 2.01
CA LEU A 104 10.08 -5.57 0.94
C LEU A 104 10.32 -4.11 0.53
N MET A 105 9.25 -3.32 0.40
CA MET A 105 9.32 -1.90 0.06
C MET A 105 9.92 -1.04 1.18
N LEU A 106 9.97 -1.52 2.42
CA LEU A 106 10.54 -0.80 3.57
C LEU A 106 11.92 -1.29 4.00
N ALA A 107 12.40 -2.40 3.43
CA ALA A 107 13.68 -3.00 3.77
C ALA A 107 14.87 -2.09 3.43
N GLN A 108 15.87 -2.04 4.30
CA GLN A 108 17.19 -1.49 3.96
C GLN A 108 17.89 -2.46 3.01
N ALA A 109 18.36 -1.95 1.87
CA ALA A 109 19.00 -2.77 0.86
C ALA A 109 20.12 -1.99 0.15
N THR A 110 21.20 -2.67 -0.19
CA THR A 110 22.26 -2.13 -1.03
C THR A 110 21.69 -1.98 -2.44
N PRO A 111 21.74 -0.78 -3.04
CA PRO A 111 21.22 -0.58 -4.38
C PRO A 111 22.11 -1.29 -5.41
N PRO A 112 21.56 -1.65 -6.58
CA PRO A 112 22.35 -2.11 -7.72
C PRO A 112 23.48 -1.14 -8.08
N ALA A 113 24.55 -1.68 -8.68
CA ALA A 113 25.71 -0.87 -9.08
C ALA A 113 25.36 0.24 -10.08
N ASP A 114 24.33 0.05 -10.90
CA ASP A 114 23.86 1.00 -11.92
C ASP A 114 22.89 2.08 -11.38
N SER A 115 22.54 2.05 -10.08
CA SER A 115 21.67 3.06 -9.46
C SER A 115 22.28 4.45 -9.57
N ALA A 116 23.60 4.56 -9.39
CA ALA A 116 24.35 5.81 -9.41
C ALA A 116 23.74 6.93 -8.51
N GLY A 117 22.98 6.54 -7.47
CA GLY A 117 22.31 7.47 -6.55
C GLY A 117 21.14 8.24 -7.17
N ARG A 118 20.58 7.76 -8.30
CA ARG A 118 19.49 8.43 -9.03
C ARG A 118 18.15 8.45 -8.26
N GLY A 119 17.95 7.61 -7.25
CA GLY A 119 16.72 7.59 -6.45
C GLY A 119 15.53 6.94 -7.16
N ILE A 120 15.79 6.14 -8.19
CA ILE A 120 14.75 5.50 -9.01
C ILE A 120 14.06 4.37 -8.25
N LEU A 121 14.83 3.54 -7.53
CA LEU A 121 14.26 2.50 -6.68
C LEU A 121 13.53 3.10 -5.49
N LEU A 122 14.09 4.16 -4.87
CA LEU A 122 13.40 4.87 -3.79
C LEU A 122 12.02 5.35 -4.25
N ARG A 123 11.96 6.02 -5.42
CA ARG A 123 10.69 6.50 -5.98
C ARG A 123 9.74 5.36 -6.30
N ALA A 124 10.20 4.29 -6.95
CA ALA A 124 9.37 3.14 -7.26
C ALA A 124 8.77 2.48 -6.01
N ARG A 125 9.56 2.38 -4.92
CA ARG A 125 9.11 1.83 -3.64
C ARG A 125 8.07 2.72 -2.95
N ILE A 126 8.30 4.04 -2.93
CA ILE A 126 7.32 5.00 -2.40
C ILE A 126 6.02 4.93 -3.20
N ASP A 127 6.10 4.95 -4.53
CA ASP A 127 4.93 4.87 -5.40
C ASP A 127 4.19 3.54 -5.16
N LYS A 128 4.89 2.41 -5.00
CA LYS A 128 4.22 1.15 -4.66
C LYS A 128 3.50 1.20 -3.32
N LEU A 129 4.09 1.80 -2.29
CA LEU A 129 3.43 1.98 -0.99
C LEU A 129 2.19 2.88 -1.10
N LEU A 130 2.24 3.95 -1.90
CA LEU A 130 1.09 4.84 -2.16
C LEU A 130 -0.04 4.13 -2.91
N ASP A 131 0.29 3.32 -3.93
CA ASP A 131 -0.68 2.50 -4.67
C ASP A 131 -1.38 1.49 -3.74
N MET A 132 -0.65 0.96 -2.77
CA MET A 132 -1.17 0.08 -1.71
C MET A 132 -1.90 0.84 -0.59
N ALA A 133 -1.99 2.18 -0.65
CA ALA A 133 -2.50 3.05 0.41
C ALA A 133 -1.74 3.01 1.75
N ALA A 134 -0.51 2.49 1.76
CA ALA A 134 0.39 2.45 2.92
C ALA A 134 1.07 3.84 3.12
N LEU A 135 0.27 4.85 3.45
CA LEU A 135 0.70 6.26 3.48
C LEU A 135 1.70 6.54 4.61
N GLU A 136 1.50 5.94 5.79
CA GLU A 136 2.41 6.10 6.93
C GLU A 136 3.78 5.47 6.62
N GLU A 137 3.78 4.28 6.02
CA GLU A 137 4.96 3.56 5.56
C GLU A 137 5.70 4.34 4.47
N ALA A 138 4.97 4.88 3.50
CA ALA A 138 5.54 5.73 2.45
C ALA A 138 6.20 6.97 3.05
N ASN A 139 5.54 7.64 4.01
CA ASN A 139 6.11 8.80 4.69
C ASN A 139 7.35 8.44 5.51
N ALA A 140 7.33 7.32 6.23
CA ALA A 140 8.49 6.84 6.98
C ALA A 140 9.70 6.55 6.07
N LEU A 141 9.46 5.99 4.87
CA LEU A 141 10.52 5.77 3.87
C LEU A 141 11.05 7.10 3.30
N ILE A 142 10.18 8.07 3.06
CA ILE A 142 10.56 9.43 2.64
C ILE A 142 11.48 10.07 3.69
N GLU A 143 11.09 10.04 4.96
CA GLU A 143 11.87 10.59 6.07
C GLU A 143 13.24 9.89 6.20
N ALA A 144 13.25 8.55 6.12
CA ALA A 144 14.48 7.76 6.19
C ALA A 144 15.45 8.01 5.04
N SER A 145 14.96 8.48 3.88
CA SER A 145 15.83 8.80 2.73
C SER A 145 16.72 10.02 2.98
N GLY A 146 16.33 10.89 3.92
CA GLY A 146 17.06 12.12 4.27
C GLY A 146 17.19 13.15 3.14
N LYS A 147 16.63 12.88 1.95
CA LYS A 147 16.67 13.78 0.78
C LYS A 147 15.30 13.99 0.21
N MET A 148 14.83 15.23 0.34
CA MET A 148 13.55 15.65 -0.22
C MET A 148 13.80 16.28 -1.59
N THR A 149 13.90 15.48 -2.66
CA THR A 149 13.92 16.05 -4.02
C THR A 149 12.51 16.55 -4.40
N PRO A 150 12.34 17.37 -5.45
CA PRO A 150 11.01 17.77 -5.91
C PRO A 150 10.08 16.55 -6.15
N GLU A 151 10.59 15.49 -6.77
CA GLU A 151 9.81 14.28 -7.04
C GLU A 151 9.34 13.58 -5.77
N ILE A 152 10.20 13.49 -4.74
CA ILE A 152 9.86 12.93 -3.43
C ILE A 152 8.87 13.84 -2.68
N PHE A 153 9.09 15.16 -2.74
CA PHE A 153 8.22 16.13 -2.10
C PHE A 153 6.78 16.07 -2.63
N ARG A 154 6.57 15.77 -3.93
CA ARG A 154 5.21 15.60 -4.46
C ARG A 154 4.42 14.52 -3.73
N ARG A 155 5.07 13.36 -3.51
CA ARG A 155 4.47 12.24 -2.78
C ARG A 155 4.21 12.62 -1.32
N TYR A 156 5.17 13.28 -0.68
CA TYR A 156 5.00 13.79 0.68
C TYR A 156 3.83 14.76 0.79
N PHE A 157 3.69 15.69 -0.15
CA PHE A 157 2.60 16.66 -0.20
C PHE A 157 1.24 15.97 -0.34
N ASP A 158 1.13 14.97 -1.21
CA ASP A 158 -0.10 14.18 -1.39
C ASP A 158 -0.45 13.37 -0.13
N ILE A 159 0.53 12.73 0.52
CA ILE A 159 0.33 12.05 1.81
C ILE A 159 -0.20 13.04 2.85
N ALA A 160 0.39 14.23 2.93
CA ALA A 160 -0.04 15.27 3.87
C ALA A 160 -1.49 15.71 3.63
N MET A 161 -1.91 15.86 2.36
CA MET A 161 -3.30 16.18 2.00
C MET A 161 -4.29 15.06 2.36
N LEU A 162 -3.87 13.80 2.47
CA LEU A 162 -4.75 12.68 2.83
C LEU A 162 -4.74 12.37 4.33
N THR A 163 -3.70 12.79 5.05
CA THR A 163 -3.51 12.48 6.48
C THR A 163 -3.78 13.66 7.41
N GLY A 164 -4.16 14.83 6.86
CA GLY A 164 -4.44 16.02 7.67
C GLY A 164 -3.18 16.79 8.12
N GLN A 165 -2.07 16.60 7.40
CA GLN A 165 -0.78 17.24 7.70
C GLN A 165 -0.48 18.40 6.72
N GLU A 166 -1.50 18.99 6.10
CA GLU A 166 -1.34 20.02 5.08
C GLU A 166 -0.55 21.25 5.56
N ASP A 167 -0.68 21.63 6.84
CA ASP A 167 0.03 22.77 7.42
C ASP A 167 1.55 22.54 7.44
N ALA A 168 1.97 21.32 7.79
CA ALA A 168 3.39 20.94 7.79
C ALA A 168 3.96 20.94 6.37
N ALA A 169 3.22 20.39 5.41
CA ALA A 169 3.64 20.37 4.01
C ALA A 169 3.73 21.78 3.41
N CYS A 170 2.75 22.65 3.70
CA CYS A 170 2.78 24.04 3.24
C CYS A 170 3.90 24.87 3.90
N ALA A 171 4.21 24.61 5.18
CA ALA A 171 5.37 25.22 5.84
C ALA A 171 6.67 24.80 5.15
N GLN A 172 6.85 23.51 4.86
CA GLN A 172 8.03 23.02 4.17
C GLN A 172 8.17 23.58 2.75
N LEU A 173 7.06 23.72 2.02
CA LEU A 173 7.05 24.33 0.68
C LEU A 173 7.49 25.80 0.71
N ARG A 174 7.05 26.56 1.71
CA ARG A 174 7.43 27.96 1.89
C ARG A 174 8.91 28.11 2.23
N ASP A 175 9.43 27.23 3.09
CA ASP A 175 10.80 27.32 3.58
C ASP A 175 11.83 26.80 2.55
N ARG A 176 11.37 26.20 1.45
CA ARG A 176 12.19 25.57 0.40
C ARG A 176 11.83 26.06 -1.01
N PRO A 177 12.30 27.26 -1.41
CA PRO A 177 12.04 27.82 -2.73
C PRO A 177 12.57 26.96 -3.90
N ASP A 178 13.56 26.10 -3.63
CA ASP A 178 14.15 25.16 -4.59
C ASP A 178 13.17 24.08 -5.07
N LEU A 179 12.08 23.86 -4.34
CA LEU A 179 11.04 22.91 -4.74
C LEU A 179 10.21 23.39 -5.93
N ALA A 180 10.14 24.70 -6.21
CA ALA A 180 9.39 25.26 -7.35
C ALA A 180 7.92 24.77 -7.44
N PRO A 181 7.04 25.17 -6.50
CA PRO A 181 5.65 24.73 -6.50
C PRO A 181 4.88 25.13 -7.75
N THR A 182 3.93 24.29 -8.14
CA THR A 182 2.94 24.67 -9.16
C THR A 182 1.98 25.73 -8.62
N TYR A 183 1.25 26.39 -9.52
CA TYR A 183 0.28 27.41 -9.13
C TYR A 183 -0.79 26.88 -8.15
N PRO A 184 -1.46 25.74 -8.38
CA PRO A 184 -2.45 25.22 -7.43
C PRO A 184 -1.87 25.01 -6.02
N ALA A 185 -0.70 24.38 -5.90
CA ALA A 185 -0.08 24.13 -4.59
C ALA A 185 0.35 25.43 -3.90
N ARG A 186 0.90 26.38 -4.66
CA ARG A 186 1.29 27.70 -4.13
C ARG A 186 0.07 28.48 -3.63
N ILE A 187 -1.00 28.54 -4.42
CA ILE A 187 -2.25 29.25 -4.08
C ILE A 187 -2.88 28.64 -2.82
N PHE A 188 -2.99 27.31 -2.78
CA PHE A 188 -3.49 26.57 -1.61
C PHE A 188 -2.68 26.89 -0.36
N CYS A 189 -1.34 26.79 -0.43
CA CYS A 189 -0.50 27.04 0.74
C CYS A 189 -0.46 28.50 1.19
N LEU A 190 -0.55 29.48 0.27
CA LEU A 190 -0.69 30.90 0.63
C LEU A 190 -1.98 31.13 1.40
N ALA A 191 -3.11 30.65 0.87
CA ALA A 191 -4.42 30.75 1.53
C ALA A 191 -4.41 30.07 2.91
N ARG A 192 -3.84 28.86 3.01
CA ARG A 192 -3.75 28.12 4.27
C ARG A 192 -2.91 28.82 5.33
N SER A 193 -1.90 29.59 4.91
CA SER A 193 -1.10 30.44 5.79
C SER A 193 -1.74 31.79 6.15
N GLY A 194 -2.93 32.09 5.62
CA GLY A 194 -3.67 33.33 5.84
C GLY A 194 -3.35 34.47 4.86
N ASP A 195 -2.46 34.24 3.88
CA ASP A 195 -2.15 35.21 2.82
C ASP A 195 -3.14 35.11 1.65
N TRP A 196 -4.40 35.44 1.92
CA TRP A 196 -5.48 35.45 0.94
C TRP A 196 -5.19 36.43 -0.21
N GLY A 197 -4.63 37.59 0.10
CA GLY A 197 -4.28 38.61 -0.90
C GLY A 197 -3.18 38.14 -1.86
N GLY A 198 -2.11 37.54 -1.33
CA GLY A 198 -1.05 36.94 -2.13
C GLY A 198 -1.54 35.76 -2.97
N SER A 199 -2.46 34.96 -2.42
CA SER A 199 -3.08 33.85 -3.12
C SER A 199 -3.92 34.30 -4.32
N ALA A 200 -4.82 35.27 -4.11
CA ALA A 200 -5.66 35.84 -5.18
C ALA A 200 -4.83 36.55 -6.27
N LEU A 201 -3.77 37.28 -5.89
CA LEU A 201 -2.85 37.88 -6.86
C LEU A 201 -2.14 36.80 -7.70
N THR A 202 -1.70 35.72 -7.04
CA THR A 202 -1.03 34.59 -7.72
C THR A 202 -1.96 33.93 -8.73
N LEU A 203 -3.23 33.70 -8.37
CA LEU A 203 -4.23 33.15 -9.30
C LEU A 203 -4.44 34.06 -10.52
N ARG A 204 -4.67 35.37 -10.31
CA ARG A 204 -4.88 36.33 -11.41
C ARG A 204 -3.70 36.38 -12.37
N MET A 205 -2.47 36.33 -11.85
CA MET A 205 -1.27 36.27 -12.68
C MET A 205 -1.19 34.97 -13.48
N ALA A 206 -1.52 33.83 -12.87
CA ALA A 206 -1.49 32.53 -13.51
C ALA A 206 -2.56 32.41 -14.62
N GLN A 207 -3.78 32.93 -14.37
CA GLN A 207 -4.85 33.09 -15.36
C GLN A 207 -4.39 33.93 -16.55
N ALA A 208 -3.82 35.12 -16.28
CA ALA A 208 -3.38 36.05 -17.34
C ALA A 208 -2.27 35.48 -18.23
N LEU A 209 -1.44 34.59 -17.68
CA LEU A 209 -0.35 33.92 -18.39
C LEU A 209 -0.75 32.58 -19.01
N GLY A 210 -1.99 32.10 -18.78
CA GLY A 210 -2.48 30.83 -19.30
C GLY A 210 -1.84 29.60 -18.65
N TYR A 211 -1.43 29.70 -17.38
CA TYR A 211 -0.78 28.62 -16.62
C TYR A 211 -1.74 27.81 -15.74
N VAL A 212 -3.04 28.06 -15.83
CA VAL A 212 -4.10 27.35 -15.12
C VAL A 212 -5.12 26.91 -16.15
N ASN A 213 -5.51 25.63 -16.12
CA ASN A 213 -6.56 25.13 -17.01
C ASN A 213 -7.97 25.48 -16.46
N GLU A 214 -9.01 25.25 -17.25
CA GLU A 214 -10.38 25.66 -16.89
C GLU A 214 -10.91 25.00 -15.60
N SER A 215 -10.62 23.72 -15.36
CA SER A 215 -11.09 23.04 -14.15
C SER A 215 -10.31 23.46 -12.90
N GLU A 216 -9.00 23.66 -13.03
CA GLU A 216 -8.17 24.24 -11.96
C GLU A 216 -8.60 25.67 -11.64
N ASP A 217 -8.92 26.47 -12.65
CA ASP A 217 -9.35 27.86 -12.48
C ASP A 217 -10.67 27.96 -11.72
N ALA A 218 -11.65 27.15 -12.11
CA ALA A 218 -12.94 27.06 -11.44
C ALA A 218 -12.78 26.66 -9.97
N LEU A 219 -11.98 25.63 -9.69
CA LEU A 219 -11.72 25.17 -8.33
C LEU A 219 -10.98 26.21 -7.48
N LEU A 220 -9.90 26.79 -8.01
CA LEU A 220 -9.09 27.76 -7.27
C LEU A 220 -9.86 29.06 -7.02
N THR A 221 -10.67 29.51 -7.97
CA THR A 221 -11.49 30.71 -7.79
C THR A 221 -12.53 30.50 -6.70
N ARG A 222 -13.25 29.36 -6.70
CA ARG A 222 -14.19 29.02 -5.62
C ARG A 222 -13.51 28.81 -4.28
N PHE A 223 -12.31 28.20 -4.27
CA PHE A 223 -11.53 27.99 -3.05
C PHE A 223 -11.11 29.30 -2.38
N LEU A 224 -10.79 30.34 -3.15
CA LEU A 224 -10.37 31.63 -2.60
C LEU A 224 -11.53 32.53 -2.17
N ASP A 225 -12.69 32.40 -2.79
CA ASP A 225 -13.85 33.23 -2.51
C ASP A 225 -15.16 32.43 -2.65
N PRO A 226 -15.45 31.49 -1.73
CA PRO A 226 -16.62 30.61 -1.84
C PRO A 226 -17.94 31.37 -1.76
N ASP A 227 -17.96 32.50 -1.03
CA ASP A 227 -19.15 33.33 -0.82
C ASP A 227 -19.70 33.91 -2.14
N LEU A 228 -18.82 34.17 -3.12
CA LEU A 228 -19.24 34.64 -4.46
C LEU A 228 -20.01 33.59 -5.27
N PHE A 229 -19.98 32.32 -4.84
CA PHE A 229 -20.61 31.20 -5.54
C PHE A 229 -21.75 30.58 -4.73
N GLU A 230 -22.21 31.25 -3.68
CA GLU A 230 -23.40 30.80 -2.95
C GLU A 230 -24.62 30.70 -3.88
N GLY A 231 -25.22 29.51 -3.92
CA GLY A 231 -26.39 29.22 -4.76
C GLY A 231 -26.08 28.82 -6.20
N GLU A 232 -24.80 28.83 -6.60
CA GLU A 232 -24.37 28.26 -7.87
C GLU A 232 -24.40 26.71 -7.83
N PRO A 233 -24.50 26.03 -8.99
CA PRO A 233 -24.35 24.58 -9.06
C PRO A 233 -22.99 24.13 -8.53
N ALA A 234 -22.94 22.94 -7.92
CA ALA A 234 -21.68 22.30 -7.50
C ALA A 234 -20.69 22.18 -8.66
N LEU A 235 -19.40 22.27 -8.37
CA LEU A 235 -18.34 22.07 -9.35
C LEU A 235 -18.39 20.65 -9.90
N GLU A 236 -18.10 20.53 -11.19
CA GLU A 236 -17.71 19.24 -11.74
C GLU A 236 -16.32 18.88 -11.16
N PRO A 237 -16.19 17.74 -10.46
CA PRO A 237 -14.91 17.35 -9.88
C PRO A 237 -13.85 17.13 -10.97
N PRO A 238 -12.57 17.48 -10.71
CA PRO A 238 -11.51 17.20 -11.67
C PRO A 238 -11.34 15.69 -11.86
N SER A 239 -10.95 15.28 -13.07
CA SER A 239 -10.66 13.89 -13.41
C SER A 239 -9.23 13.78 -13.96
N PRO A 240 -8.31 13.08 -13.27
CA PRO A 240 -8.49 12.41 -11.98
C PRO A 240 -8.62 13.38 -10.79
N VAL A 241 -9.29 12.94 -9.73
CA VAL A 241 -9.33 13.67 -8.45
C VAL A 241 -7.98 13.51 -7.75
N THR A 242 -7.24 14.59 -7.54
CA THR A 242 -5.98 14.60 -6.79
C THR A 242 -6.22 14.89 -5.30
N PRO A 243 -5.32 14.51 -4.37
CA PRO A 243 -5.43 14.84 -2.95
C PRO A 243 -5.58 16.33 -2.67
N LEU A 244 -4.81 17.16 -3.39
CA LEU A 244 -4.91 18.62 -3.29
C LEU A 244 -6.29 19.12 -3.76
N ALA A 245 -6.78 18.64 -4.90
CA ALA A 245 -8.10 19.03 -5.40
C ALA A 245 -9.23 18.57 -4.47
N TRP A 246 -9.15 17.34 -3.99
CA TRP A 246 -10.10 16.79 -3.01
C TRP A 246 -10.13 17.64 -1.73
N ARG A 247 -8.96 18.07 -1.24
CA ARG A 247 -8.87 18.93 -0.05
C ARG A 247 -9.45 20.32 -0.28
N MET A 248 -9.28 20.89 -1.47
CA MET A 248 -9.91 22.16 -1.83
C MET A 248 -11.43 22.05 -1.93
N LEU A 249 -11.94 20.96 -2.52
CA LEU A 249 -13.39 20.66 -2.57
C LEU A 249 -13.98 20.48 -1.16
N GLU A 250 -13.28 19.75 -0.29
CA GLU A 250 -13.66 19.63 1.13
C GLU A 250 -13.75 21.00 1.81
N ALA A 251 -12.77 21.88 1.59
CA ALA A 251 -12.70 23.20 2.21
C ALA A 251 -13.83 24.15 1.80
N ILE A 252 -14.38 23.99 0.59
CA ILE A 252 -15.52 24.81 0.10
C ILE A 252 -16.88 24.17 0.37
N GLY A 253 -16.94 23.07 1.12
CA GLY A 253 -18.20 22.37 1.42
C GLY A 253 -18.73 21.49 0.28
N GLU A 254 -17.94 21.26 -0.77
CA GLU A 254 -18.25 20.37 -1.90
C GLU A 254 -17.45 19.05 -1.82
N GLY A 255 -17.18 18.59 -0.59
CA GLY A 255 -16.38 17.39 -0.33
C GLY A 255 -16.91 16.14 -1.01
N LEU A 256 -16.00 15.33 -1.58
CA LEU A 256 -16.35 14.10 -2.29
C LEU A 256 -16.32 12.89 -1.35
N PRO A 257 -17.28 11.95 -1.47
CA PRO A 257 -17.18 10.68 -0.77
C PRO A 257 -15.92 9.94 -1.23
N THR A 258 -15.19 9.35 -0.29
CA THR A 258 -13.92 8.65 -0.60
C THR A 258 -14.13 7.20 -1.06
N ALA A 259 -15.33 6.63 -0.86
CA ALA A 259 -15.68 5.27 -1.28
C ALA A 259 -15.37 4.95 -2.77
N PRO A 260 -15.74 5.80 -3.75
CA PRO A 260 -15.39 5.58 -5.16
C PRO A 260 -13.96 6.00 -5.53
N LEU A 261 -13.23 6.68 -4.64
CA LEU A 261 -11.87 7.14 -4.89
C LEU A 261 -10.83 6.04 -4.60
N PRO A 262 -9.59 6.18 -5.12
CA PRO A 262 -8.49 5.26 -4.81
C PRO A 262 -8.34 5.02 -3.31
N LEU A 263 -7.91 3.82 -2.92
CA LEU A 263 -7.91 3.37 -1.52
C LEU A 263 -7.21 4.37 -0.57
N ALA A 264 -6.15 5.03 -1.03
CA ALA A 264 -5.41 6.06 -0.30
C ALA A 264 -6.31 7.17 0.28
N PHE A 265 -7.39 7.56 -0.40
CA PHE A 265 -8.32 8.59 0.07
C PHE A 265 -9.09 8.18 1.32
N SER A 266 -9.18 6.87 1.63
CA SER A 266 -9.83 6.38 2.85
C SER A 266 -9.18 6.93 4.12
N HIS A 267 -7.87 7.26 4.09
CA HIS A 267 -7.18 7.88 5.23
C HIS A 267 -7.81 9.21 5.65
N ALA A 268 -8.36 9.98 4.70
CA ALA A 268 -8.98 11.27 5.00
C ALA A 268 -10.25 11.14 5.86
N GLU A 269 -10.92 9.98 5.81
CA GLU A 269 -12.11 9.68 6.62
C GLU A 269 -11.76 9.07 8.00
N LEU A 270 -10.50 8.76 8.30
CA LEU A 270 -10.10 8.26 9.62
C LEU A 270 -9.99 9.37 10.69
N ARG A 271 -10.15 10.63 10.28
CA ARG A 271 -10.10 11.81 11.15
C ARG A 271 -11.37 11.91 11.99
N GLU A 272 -11.27 12.53 13.16
CA GLU A 272 -12.40 12.72 14.09
C GLU A 272 -13.51 13.61 13.51
N THR A 273 -13.20 14.44 12.51
CA THR A 273 -14.16 15.30 11.82
C THR A 273 -15.11 14.52 10.90
N ALA A 274 -14.71 13.32 10.47
CA ALA A 274 -15.55 12.46 9.64
C ALA A 274 -16.68 11.83 10.45
N GLY A 275 -17.81 11.59 9.79
CA GLY A 275 -18.91 10.85 10.40
C GLY A 275 -18.51 9.41 10.70
N TRP A 276 -18.97 8.86 11.83
CA TRP A 276 -18.58 7.52 12.29
C TRP A 276 -18.84 6.40 11.25
N LYS A 277 -19.91 6.52 10.46
CA LYS A 277 -20.15 5.59 9.34
C LYS A 277 -19.01 5.61 8.31
N ALA A 278 -18.56 6.80 7.90
CA ALA A 278 -17.48 6.96 6.95
C ALA A 278 -16.14 6.45 7.51
N GLN A 279 -15.88 6.71 8.80
CA GLN A 279 -14.74 6.14 9.53
C GLN A 279 -14.75 4.62 9.50
N ILE A 280 -15.89 3.98 9.78
CA ILE A 280 -16.04 2.52 9.72
C ILE A 280 -15.74 2.00 8.30
N GLU A 281 -16.40 2.57 7.28
CA GLU A 281 -16.22 2.12 5.88
C GLU A 281 -14.76 2.30 5.42
N ALA A 282 -14.12 3.40 5.77
CA ALA A 282 -12.71 3.64 5.48
C ALA A 282 -11.78 2.68 6.22
N ALA A 283 -12.03 2.45 7.51
CA ALA A 283 -11.23 1.55 8.33
C ALA A 283 -11.30 0.11 7.82
N GLU A 284 -12.48 -0.36 7.44
CA GLU A 284 -12.67 -1.68 6.85
C GLU A 284 -11.95 -1.81 5.49
N ARG A 285 -12.05 -0.81 4.62
CA ARG A 285 -11.34 -0.80 3.33
C ARG A 285 -9.83 -0.91 3.51
N LEU A 286 -9.25 -0.16 4.46
CA LEU A 286 -7.82 -0.18 4.75
C LEU A 286 -7.38 -1.46 5.48
N ALA A 287 -8.20 -1.98 6.39
CA ALA A 287 -7.92 -3.24 7.09
C ALA A 287 -7.94 -4.45 6.13
N ARG A 288 -8.88 -4.47 5.18
CA ARG A 288 -8.95 -5.48 4.12
C ARG A 288 -7.70 -5.50 3.24
N ALA A 289 -7.08 -4.34 3.05
CA ALA A 289 -5.84 -4.17 2.30
C ALA A 289 -4.57 -4.35 3.16
N SER A 290 -4.72 -4.81 4.41
CA SER A 290 -3.60 -5.00 5.35
C SER A 290 -2.78 -3.73 5.60
N VAL A 291 -3.42 -2.56 5.51
CA VAL A 291 -2.79 -1.25 5.77
C VAL A 291 -3.11 -0.76 7.18
N LEU A 292 -4.35 -0.96 7.64
CA LEU A 292 -4.76 -0.51 8.97
C LEU A 292 -4.46 -1.57 10.02
N ASP A 293 -3.83 -1.17 11.14
CA ASP A 293 -3.65 -2.04 12.29
C ASP A 293 -5.02 -2.56 12.80
N PRO A 294 -5.19 -3.87 13.03
CA PRO A 294 -6.46 -4.44 13.50
C PRO A 294 -6.97 -3.81 14.81
N ASN A 295 -6.10 -3.34 15.71
CA ASN A 295 -6.52 -2.68 16.94
C ASN A 295 -7.13 -1.30 16.69
N ARG A 296 -6.72 -0.61 15.62
CA ARG A 296 -7.35 0.66 15.21
C ARG A 296 -8.77 0.42 14.72
N LEU A 297 -8.99 -0.65 13.94
CA LEU A 297 -10.33 -1.08 13.53
C LEU A 297 -11.20 -1.44 14.75
N LEU A 298 -10.66 -2.21 15.70
CA LEU A 298 -11.32 -2.52 16.98
C LEU A 298 -11.72 -1.25 17.73
N GLY A 299 -10.83 -0.27 17.83
CA GLY A 299 -11.11 1.02 18.47
C GLY A 299 -12.29 1.75 17.83
N ILE A 300 -12.32 1.82 16.50
CA ILE A 300 -13.41 2.48 15.75
C ILE A 300 -14.73 1.72 15.93
N TYR A 301 -14.71 0.39 15.87
CA TYR A 301 -15.91 -0.43 16.04
C TYR A 301 -16.49 -0.35 17.44
N THR A 302 -15.67 -0.13 18.46
CA THR A 302 -16.10 -0.14 19.87
C THR A 302 -16.36 1.25 20.44
N GLU A 303 -16.19 2.30 19.64
CA GLU A 303 -16.32 3.69 20.09
C GLU A 303 -17.75 4.01 20.58
N ARG A 304 -18.78 3.48 19.92
CA ARG A 304 -20.19 3.81 20.17
C ARG A 304 -21.10 2.60 19.94
N LEU A 305 -22.33 2.66 20.44
CA LEU A 305 -23.35 1.68 20.06
C LEU A 305 -23.82 1.92 18.60
N PRO A 306 -24.20 0.88 17.86
CA PRO A 306 -24.71 1.01 16.49
C PRO A 306 -25.83 2.05 16.41
N ALA A 307 -25.69 2.99 15.47
CA ALA A 307 -26.62 4.12 15.37
C ALA A 307 -27.94 3.77 14.65
N ALA A 308 -27.96 2.68 13.88
CA ALA A 308 -29.12 2.18 13.14
C ALA A 308 -28.98 0.66 12.92
N SER A 309 -29.86 0.08 12.12
CA SER A 309 -29.73 -1.29 11.61
C SER A 309 -29.30 -1.30 10.13
N GLY A 310 -28.77 -2.44 9.67
CA GLY A 310 -28.40 -2.67 8.28
C GLY A 310 -26.95 -2.32 7.96
N GLY A 311 -26.37 -3.07 7.03
CA GLY A 311 -25.06 -2.81 6.45
C GLY A 311 -23.95 -2.78 7.50
N VAL A 312 -23.28 -1.64 7.63
CA VAL A 312 -22.16 -1.48 8.56
C VAL A 312 -22.57 -1.65 10.02
N TRP A 313 -23.80 -1.30 10.36
CA TRP A 313 -24.26 -1.33 11.74
C TRP A 313 -24.49 -2.75 12.25
N ASP A 314 -25.00 -3.65 11.40
CA ASP A 314 -25.18 -5.06 11.75
C ASP A 314 -23.83 -5.76 11.97
N ARG A 315 -22.79 -5.35 11.22
CA ARG A 315 -21.42 -5.84 11.44
C ARG A 315 -20.87 -5.36 12.78
N VAL A 316 -20.99 -4.06 13.07
CA VAL A 316 -20.55 -3.48 14.35
C VAL A 316 -21.28 -4.13 15.52
N GLU A 317 -22.61 -4.30 15.44
CA GLU A 317 -23.40 -4.97 16.46
C GLU A 317 -22.91 -6.41 16.71
N ALA A 318 -22.75 -7.21 15.65
CA ALA A 318 -22.31 -8.59 15.76
C ALA A 318 -20.90 -8.69 16.35
N PHE A 319 -20.00 -7.80 15.94
CA PHE A 319 -18.64 -7.72 16.46
C PHE A 319 -18.63 -7.36 17.95
N GLN A 320 -19.35 -6.31 18.35
CA GLN A 320 -19.40 -5.87 19.75
C GLN A 320 -20.03 -6.91 20.67
N HIS A 321 -21.10 -7.58 20.20
CA HIS A 321 -21.74 -8.66 20.97
C HIS A 321 -20.77 -9.83 21.19
N PHE A 322 -20.03 -10.22 20.15
CA PHE A 322 -18.99 -11.23 20.26
C PHE A 322 -17.83 -10.79 21.18
N ASP A 323 -17.30 -9.58 21.02
CA ASP A 323 -16.20 -9.09 21.85
C ASP A 323 -16.61 -9.02 23.33
N THR A 324 -17.84 -8.58 23.63
CA THR A 324 -18.39 -8.59 24.99
C THR A 324 -18.41 -10.00 25.58
N ALA A 325 -18.90 -11.00 24.83
CA ALA A 325 -18.90 -12.40 25.26
C ALA A 325 -17.47 -12.92 25.50
N LEU A 326 -16.52 -12.55 24.63
CA LEU A 326 -15.13 -12.94 24.74
C LEU A 326 -14.44 -12.26 25.94
N GLN A 327 -14.77 -10.99 26.25
CA GLN A 327 -14.28 -10.26 27.43
C GLN A 327 -14.79 -10.87 28.73
N ALA A 328 -16.04 -11.34 28.75
CA ALA A 328 -16.60 -12.10 29.86
C ALA A 328 -15.99 -13.50 30.04
N ALA A 329 -15.21 -13.98 29.05
CA ALA A 329 -14.65 -15.33 29.00
C ALA A 329 -15.71 -16.44 29.16
N ASP A 330 -16.93 -16.20 28.66
CA ASP A 330 -18.05 -17.15 28.70
C ASP A 330 -18.06 -18.02 27.43
N PRO A 331 -17.71 -19.32 27.50
CA PRO A 331 -17.65 -20.18 26.33
C PRO A 331 -19.01 -20.39 25.66
N GLY A 332 -20.11 -20.35 26.44
CA GLY A 332 -21.47 -20.52 25.92
C GLY A 332 -21.91 -19.29 25.14
N ALA A 333 -21.70 -18.10 25.69
CA ALA A 333 -21.99 -16.85 25.00
C ALA A 333 -21.11 -16.67 23.75
N VAL A 334 -19.82 -17.01 23.83
CA VAL A 334 -18.90 -16.98 22.68
C VAL A 334 -19.35 -17.95 21.59
N ALA A 335 -19.72 -19.19 21.95
CA ALA A 335 -20.19 -20.18 20.98
C ALA A 335 -21.46 -19.73 20.24
N ALA A 336 -22.35 -18.98 20.91
CA ALA A 336 -23.55 -18.42 20.29
C ALA A 336 -23.26 -17.21 19.39
N ALA A 337 -22.35 -16.33 19.80
CA ALA A 337 -22.06 -15.07 19.09
C ALA A 337 -21.08 -15.23 17.91
N LEU A 338 -20.09 -16.13 18.04
CA LEU A 338 -18.97 -16.26 17.10
C LEU A 338 -19.40 -16.50 15.64
N PRO A 339 -20.36 -17.39 15.32
CA PRO A 339 -20.74 -17.63 13.93
C PRO A 339 -21.28 -16.39 13.21
N LYS A 340 -22.13 -15.59 13.88
CA LYS A 340 -22.67 -14.34 13.31
C LYS A 340 -21.56 -13.32 13.11
N ALA A 341 -20.70 -13.12 14.11
CA ALA A 341 -19.57 -12.18 14.02
C ALA A 341 -18.61 -12.56 12.89
N TRP A 342 -18.27 -13.85 12.77
CA TRP A 342 -17.41 -14.33 11.70
C TRP A 342 -18.02 -14.12 10.31
N ALA A 343 -19.29 -14.48 10.12
CA ALA A 343 -19.97 -14.27 8.83
C ALA A 343 -20.00 -12.77 8.44
N MET A 344 -20.22 -11.89 9.41
CA MET A 344 -20.18 -10.44 9.20
C MET A 344 -18.79 -9.97 8.77
N MET A 345 -17.72 -10.48 9.38
CA MET A 345 -16.35 -10.13 8.97
C MET A 345 -16.00 -10.71 7.60
N ALA A 346 -16.38 -11.95 7.31
CA ALA A 346 -16.15 -12.59 6.02
C ALA A 346 -16.84 -11.83 4.87
N SER A 347 -18.09 -11.38 5.08
CA SER A 347 -18.81 -10.58 4.07
C SER A 347 -18.15 -9.22 3.75
N ALA A 348 -17.25 -8.73 4.62
CA ALA A 348 -16.46 -7.52 4.40
C ALA A 348 -14.99 -7.82 4.08
N ALA A 349 -14.61 -9.10 3.93
CA ALA A 349 -13.24 -9.58 3.77
C ALA A 349 -12.28 -9.14 4.90
N LEU A 350 -12.75 -9.23 6.16
CA LEU A 350 -12.04 -8.86 7.39
C LEU A 350 -11.65 -10.08 8.24
N GLU A 351 -11.60 -11.27 7.64
CA GLU A 351 -11.29 -12.53 8.31
C GLU A 351 -9.93 -12.52 9.01
N VAL A 352 -8.90 -12.02 8.32
CA VAL A 352 -7.53 -11.98 8.85
C VAL A 352 -7.41 -10.96 9.99
N PRO A 353 -7.85 -9.68 9.86
CA PRO A 353 -7.89 -8.75 10.99
C PRO A 353 -8.64 -9.31 12.21
N PHE A 354 -9.79 -9.95 12.01
CA PHE A 354 -10.53 -10.58 13.09
C PHE A 354 -9.74 -11.73 13.74
N ALA A 355 -9.10 -12.57 12.94
CA ALA A 355 -8.27 -13.66 13.42
C ALA A 355 -7.07 -13.17 14.24
N GLU A 356 -6.35 -12.14 13.77
CA GLU A 356 -5.21 -11.55 14.49
C GLU A 356 -5.63 -10.95 15.84
N LEU A 357 -6.82 -10.34 15.94
CA LEU A 357 -7.34 -9.79 17.19
C LEU A 357 -7.74 -10.86 18.22
N PHE A 358 -8.37 -11.94 17.77
CA PHE A 358 -9.14 -12.79 18.69
C PHE A 358 -8.70 -14.25 18.77
N ALA A 359 -7.90 -14.76 17.82
CA ALA A 359 -7.54 -16.18 17.78
C ALA A 359 -6.89 -16.68 19.07
N GLU A 360 -5.96 -15.91 19.64
CA GLU A 360 -5.29 -16.32 20.87
C GLU A 360 -6.26 -16.51 22.04
N ARG A 361 -7.22 -15.58 22.22
CA ARG A 361 -8.23 -15.67 23.28
C ARG A 361 -9.23 -16.78 23.01
N LEU A 362 -9.62 -16.99 21.75
CA LEU A 362 -10.50 -18.07 21.33
C LEU A 362 -9.90 -19.45 21.65
N LEU A 363 -8.60 -19.65 21.38
CA LEU A 363 -7.91 -20.92 21.65
C LEU A 363 -7.79 -21.25 23.15
N ARG A 364 -7.93 -20.26 24.05
CA ARG A 364 -7.90 -20.49 25.50
C ARG A 364 -9.26 -20.94 26.06
N LEU A 365 -10.35 -20.76 25.32
CA LEU A 365 -11.68 -21.16 25.75
C LEU A 365 -11.94 -22.64 25.41
N PRO A 366 -12.67 -23.38 26.26
CA PRO A 366 -13.05 -24.77 26.01
C PRO A 366 -14.21 -24.87 25.00
N LEU A 367 -14.05 -24.29 23.81
CA LEU A 367 -15.04 -24.34 22.73
C LEU A 367 -15.07 -25.74 22.11
N THR A 368 -16.27 -26.28 21.92
CA THR A 368 -16.50 -27.61 21.34
C THR A 368 -17.50 -27.54 20.18
N GLY A 369 -17.68 -28.65 19.46
CA GLY A 369 -18.61 -28.71 18.32
C GLY A 369 -18.23 -27.72 17.20
N GLU A 370 -19.24 -27.12 16.58
CA GLU A 370 -19.09 -26.18 15.47
C GLU A 370 -18.31 -24.92 15.87
N ALA A 371 -18.56 -24.38 17.06
CA ALA A 371 -17.85 -23.20 17.56
C ALA A 371 -16.35 -23.48 17.74
N GLY A 372 -15.99 -24.67 18.24
CA GLY A 372 -14.58 -25.09 18.35
C GLY A 372 -13.91 -25.30 17.00
N ALA A 373 -14.62 -25.89 16.03
CA ALA A 373 -14.13 -26.03 14.65
C ALA A 373 -13.93 -24.68 13.96
N LEU A 374 -14.86 -23.74 14.17
CA LEU A 374 -14.76 -22.38 13.65
C LEU A 374 -13.59 -21.63 14.30
N ALA A 375 -13.46 -21.67 15.63
CA ALA A 375 -12.33 -21.07 16.35
C ALA A 375 -10.97 -21.60 15.85
N PHE A 376 -10.88 -22.90 15.56
CA PHE A 376 -9.69 -23.49 14.94
C PHE A 376 -9.40 -22.91 13.55
N ARG A 377 -10.40 -22.84 12.66
CA ARG A 377 -10.23 -22.24 11.32
C ARG A 377 -9.82 -20.77 11.39
N ILE A 378 -10.40 -20.00 12.31
CA ILE A 378 -10.02 -18.61 12.56
C ILE A 378 -8.56 -18.54 13.00
N ALA A 379 -8.12 -19.40 13.92
CA ALA A 379 -6.74 -19.41 14.37
C ALA A 379 -5.73 -19.76 13.26
N LEU A 380 -6.13 -20.51 12.24
CA LEU A 380 -5.26 -20.78 11.07
C LEU A 380 -4.99 -19.55 10.20
N LEU A 381 -5.76 -18.47 10.36
CA LEU A 381 -5.58 -17.20 9.64
C LEU A 381 -4.82 -16.14 10.46
N SER A 382 -4.36 -16.46 11.67
CA SER A 382 -3.64 -15.53 12.56
C SER A 382 -2.20 -15.96 12.80
N GLY A 383 -1.46 -15.16 13.58
CA GLY A 383 -0.18 -15.55 14.17
C GLY A 383 -0.17 -16.86 14.96
N GLN A 384 -1.32 -17.39 15.36
CA GLN A 384 -1.45 -18.60 16.18
C GLN A 384 -1.63 -19.89 15.36
N TYR A 385 -1.53 -19.83 14.02
CA TYR A 385 -1.85 -20.95 13.13
C TYR A 385 -1.10 -22.25 13.47
N GLU A 386 0.22 -22.18 13.72
CA GLU A 386 1.03 -23.36 14.03
C GLU A 386 0.69 -23.93 15.41
N THR A 387 0.52 -23.06 16.42
CA THR A 387 0.08 -23.45 17.77
C THR A 387 -1.27 -24.17 17.73
N ALA A 388 -2.23 -23.61 17.00
CA ALA A 388 -3.55 -24.21 16.83
C ALA A 388 -3.46 -25.59 16.15
N ALA A 389 -2.67 -25.70 15.07
CA ALA A 389 -2.48 -26.95 14.34
C ALA A 389 -1.80 -28.03 15.19
N ASN A 390 -0.86 -27.66 16.06
CA ASN A 390 -0.17 -28.61 16.94
C ASN A 390 -1.04 -29.12 18.08
N ALA A 391 -2.02 -28.33 18.53
CA ALA A 391 -2.97 -28.72 19.57
C ALA A 391 -4.17 -29.52 19.05
N ARG A 392 -4.33 -29.65 17.72
CA ARG A 392 -5.51 -30.23 17.09
C ARG A 392 -5.23 -31.61 16.48
N THR A 393 -6.14 -32.55 16.71
CA THR A 393 -6.23 -33.80 15.94
C THR A 393 -7.24 -33.57 14.81
N ALA A 394 -6.85 -33.89 13.58
CA ALA A 394 -7.72 -33.72 12.41
C ALA A 394 -9.00 -34.57 12.56
N ALA A 395 -10.16 -33.95 12.36
CA ALA A 395 -11.45 -34.62 12.31
C ALA A 395 -11.74 -35.24 10.94
N ASP A 396 -11.19 -34.67 9.87
CA ASP A 396 -11.38 -35.13 8.49
C ASP A 396 -10.15 -34.84 7.61
N ILE A 397 -10.24 -35.21 6.33
CA ILE A 397 -9.15 -35.02 5.34
C ILE A 397 -8.87 -33.53 5.09
N ASN A 398 -9.90 -32.68 5.16
CA ASN A 398 -9.73 -31.24 4.95
C ASN A 398 -8.93 -30.62 6.10
N GLU A 399 -9.31 -30.92 7.34
CA GLU A 399 -8.59 -30.47 8.53
C GLU A 399 -7.16 -31.05 8.56
N ALA A 400 -6.97 -32.31 8.14
CA ALA A 400 -5.63 -32.91 8.00
C ALA A 400 -4.75 -32.14 7.00
N PHE A 401 -5.33 -31.69 5.87
CA PHE A 401 -4.63 -30.86 4.89
C PHE A 401 -4.22 -29.50 5.47
N LEU A 402 -5.16 -28.80 6.12
CA LEU A 402 -4.90 -27.50 6.75
C LEU A 402 -3.86 -27.60 7.88
N ILE A 403 -3.94 -28.63 8.72
CA ILE A 403 -2.94 -28.90 9.77
C ILE A 403 -1.56 -29.18 9.14
N GLY A 404 -1.51 -29.95 8.05
CA GLY A 404 -0.28 -30.22 7.32
C GLY A 404 0.35 -28.94 6.74
N LEU A 405 -0.46 -28.05 6.16
CA LEU A 405 0.00 -26.72 5.72
C LEU A 405 0.56 -25.89 6.88
N ALA A 406 -0.18 -25.79 7.98
CA ALA A 406 0.24 -25.04 9.17
C ALA A 406 1.54 -25.57 9.78
N ARG A 407 1.78 -26.88 9.71
CA ARG A 407 3.04 -27.53 10.14
C ARG A 407 4.15 -27.47 9.08
N GLY A 408 3.84 -27.01 7.87
CA GLY A 408 4.78 -26.94 6.75
C GLY A 408 5.15 -28.28 6.13
N ASN A 409 4.34 -29.32 6.31
CA ASN A 409 4.61 -30.67 5.84
C ASN A 409 3.34 -31.36 5.34
N LEU A 410 3.30 -31.68 4.05
CA LEU A 410 2.21 -32.41 3.39
C LEU A 410 2.59 -33.84 2.96
N GLN A 411 3.69 -34.39 3.48
CA GLN A 411 4.08 -35.78 3.20
C GLN A 411 2.98 -36.75 3.65
N GLY A 412 2.47 -37.55 2.71
CA GLY A 412 1.40 -38.52 2.96
C GLY A 412 0.01 -37.91 3.18
N VAL A 413 -0.17 -36.60 2.97
CA VAL A 413 -1.47 -35.91 3.12
C VAL A 413 -2.15 -35.82 1.75
N THR A 414 -3.41 -36.26 1.66
CA THR A 414 -4.17 -36.31 0.41
C THR A 414 -4.71 -34.92 0.03
N PRO A 415 -4.42 -34.40 -1.18
CA PRO A 415 -5.04 -33.18 -1.68
C PRO A 415 -6.54 -33.35 -1.97
N LEU A 416 -7.33 -32.31 -1.76
CA LEU A 416 -8.80 -32.32 -1.83
C LEU A 416 -9.35 -31.96 -3.22
N ASP A 417 -8.71 -31.00 -3.87
CA ASP A 417 -9.19 -30.28 -5.05
C ASP A 417 -8.02 -29.84 -5.95
N SER A 418 -8.30 -29.04 -6.98
CA SER A 418 -7.25 -28.57 -7.92
C SER A 418 -6.24 -27.65 -7.24
N LEU A 419 -6.68 -26.77 -6.35
CA LEU A 419 -5.80 -25.83 -5.65
C LEU A 419 -4.87 -26.55 -4.67
N SER A 420 -5.41 -27.41 -3.80
CA SER A 420 -4.59 -28.21 -2.89
C SER A 420 -3.60 -29.11 -3.63
N ARG A 421 -3.96 -29.65 -4.80
CA ARG A 421 -3.01 -30.36 -5.69
C ARG A 421 -1.90 -29.46 -6.21
N ALA A 422 -2.16 -28.19 -6.46
CA ALA A 422 -1.15 -27.22 -6.87
C ALA A 422 -0.26 -26.73 -5.72
N ILE A 423 -0.80 -26.63 -4.51
CA ILE A 423 -0.05 -26.25 -3.30
C ILE A 423 0.88 -27.38 -2.86
N SER A 424 0.40 -28.63 -2.88
CA SER A 424 1.09 -29.79 -2.30
C SER A 424 2.56 -29.98 -2.70
N PRO A 425 2.96 -29.87 -3.98
CA PRO A 425 4.34 -30.06 -4.38
C PRO A 425 5.33 -29.13 -3.66
N ALA A 426 4.93 -27.88 -3.37
CA ALA A 426 5.79 -26.94 -2.65
C ALA A 426 6.12 -27.43 -1.22
N PHE A 427 5.17 -28.10 -0.55
CA PHE A 427 5.31 -28.58 0.83
C PHE A 427 5.83 -30.02 0.94
N VAL A 428 5.83 -30.77 -0.16
CA VAL A 428 6.42 -32.11 -0.25
C VAL A 428 7.89 -32.00 -0.66
N ARG A 429 8.17 -31.24 -1.73
CA ARG A 429 9.52 -30.99 -2.26
C ARG A 429 9.55 -29.67 -3.02
N ALA A 430 9.84 -28.57 -2.31
CA ALA A 430 10.02 -27.24 -2.90
C ALA A 430 11.13 -27.24 -3.96
N THR A 431 10.75 -27.17 -5.23
CA THR A 431 11.68 -27.05 -6.36
C THR A 431 11.29 -25.82 -7.17
N PRO A 432 11.96 -24.67 -6.96
CA PRO A 432 11.69 -23.47 -7.75
C PRO A 432 12.01 -23.69 -9.24
N PRO A 433 11.32 -22.99 -10.14
CA PRO A 433 11.59 -23.06 -11.58
C PRO A 433 12.95 -22.43 -11.93
N ALA A 434 13.50 -22.85 -13.07
CA ALA A 434 14.89 -22.56 -13.44
C ALA A 434 15.21 -21.07 -13.61
N ASP A 435 14.23 -20.28 -14.05
CA ASP A 435 14.36 -18.83 -14.19
C ASP A 435 14.45 -18.11 -12.84
N LEU A 436 13.65 -18.52 -11.84
CA LEU A 436 13.80 -18.02 -10.47
C LEU A 436 15.13 -18.48 -9.84
N MET A 437 15.57 -19.71 -10.11
CA MET A 437 16.89 -20.18 -9.67
C MET A 437 18.03 -19.38 -10.29
N ALA A 438 17.90 -18.92 -11.54
CA ALA A 438 18.89 -18.05 -12.18
C ALA A 438 19.01 -16.70 -11.45
N LEU A 439 17.89 -16.09 -11.05
CA LEU A 439 17.89 -14.87 -10.24
C LEU A 439 18.63 -15.09 -8.90
N LEU A 440 18.37 -16.21 -8.21
CA LEU A 440 19.06 -16.52 -6.96
C LEU A 440 20.56 -16.73 -7.15
N ALA A 441 20.99 -17.35 -8.24
CA ALA A 441 22.41 -17.53 -8.57
C ALA A 441 23.13 -16.18 -8.77
N GLU A 442 22.41 -15.17 -9.25
CA GLU A 442 22.87 -13.79 -9.43
C GLU A 442 22.64 -12.91 -8.18
N LYS A 443 22.23 -13.50 -7.06
CA LYS A 443 21.88 -12.81 -5.79
C LYS A 443 20.73 -11.80 -5.91
N ARG A 444 19.85 -11.96 -6.90
CA ARG A 444 18.71 -11.08 -7.17
C ARG A 444 17.46 -11.54 -6.40
N LEU A 445 17.58 -11.71 -5.09
CA LEU A 445 16.52 -12.26 -4.24
C LEU A 445 15.24 -11.41 -4.27
N GLY A 446 15.37 -10.08 -4.24
CA GLY A 446 14.21 -9.18 -4.29
C GLY A 446 13.38 -9.35 -5.55
N GLU A 447 14.05 -9.47 -6.70
CA GLU A 447 13.37 -9.74 -7.99
C GLU A 447 12.72 -11.12 -8.01
N ALA A 448 13.39 -12.14 -7.47
CA ALA A 448 12.82 -13.47 -7.36
C ALA A 448 11.54 -13.47 -6.52
N ILE A 449 11.54 -12.75 -5.38
CA ILE A 449 10.34 -12.58 -4.53
C ILE A 449 9.23 -11.87 -5.31
N LEU A 450 9.52 -10.76 -6.00
CA LEU A 450 8.52 -10.02 -6.79
C LEU A 450 7.88 -10.90 -7.87
N HIS A 451 8.67 -11.75 -8.54
CA HIS A 451 8.15 -12.70 -9.52
C HIS A 451 7.35 -13.85 -8.90
N ALA A 452 7.70 -14.31 -7.69
CA ALA A 452 6.91 -15.32 -7.00
C ALA A 452 5.56 -14.79 -6.52
N VAL A 453 5.52 -13.54 -6.06
CA VAL A 453 4.28 -12.83 -5.72
C VAL A 453 3.34 -12.78 -6.94
N ASP A 454 3.84 -12.29 -8.09
CA ASP A 454 3.08 -12.23 -9.35
C ASP A 454 2.54 -13.60 -9.79
N ARG A 455 3.34 -14.67 -9.65
CA ARG A 455 2.91 -16.02 -9.97
C ARG A 455 1.77 -16.52 -9.08
N ILE A 456 1.81 -16.22 -7.78
CA ILE A 456 0.77 -16.65 -6.85
C ILE A 456 -0.53 -15.89 -7.12
N GLU A 457 -0.44 -14.59 -7.42
CA GLU A 457 -1.59 -13.74 -7.78
C GLU A 457 -2.27 -14.17 -9.07
N ARG A 458 -1.50 -14.50 -10.13
CA ARG A 458 -2.05 -15.13 -11.32
C ARG A 458 -2.73 -16.48 -11.02
N GLY A 459 -2.29 -17.15 -9.97
CA GLY A 459 -2.91 -18.35 -9.44
C GLY A 459 -4.31 -18.17 -8.88
N LEU A 460 -4.60 -17.01 -8.28
CA LEU A 460 -5.97 -16.65 -7.86
C LEU A 460 -6.92 -16.53 -9.06
N HIS A 461 -6.37 -16.19 -10.22
CA HIS A 461 -7.06 -16.06 -11.51
C HIS A 461 -7.02 -17.34 -12.37
N GLY A 462 -6.57 -18.47 -11.80
CA GLY A 462 -6.63 -19.79 -12.42
C GLY A 462 -5.29 -20.35 -12.92
N ASP A 463 -4.18 -19.60 -12.88
CA ASP A 463 -2.84 -20.13 -13.18
C ASP A 463 -2.27 -20.90 -11.96
N LEU A 464 -2.84 -22.07 -11.69
CA LEU A 464 -2.46 -22.89 -10.54
C LEU A 464 -0.98 -23.31 -10.56
N ARG A 465 -0.33 -23.31 -11.72
CA ARG A 465 1.11 -23.58 -11.81
C ARG A 465 1.91 -22.46 -11.13
N GLY A 466 1.48 -21.22 -11.28
CA GLY A 466 2.07 -20.07 -10.60
C GLY A 466 2.06 -20.22 -9.07
N VAL A 467 0.98 -20.77 -8.50
CA VAL A 467 0.88 -21.07 -7.06
C VAL A 467 1.99 -22.03 -6.63
N THR A 468 2.18 -23.14 -7.36
CA THR A 468 3.23 -24.12 -7.04
C THR A 468 4.61 -23.48 -7.08
N GLU A 469 4.90 -22.73 -8.16
CA GLU A 469 6.22 -22.15 -8.41
C GLU A 469 6.58 -21.05 -7.39
N GLY A 470 5.63 -20.17 -7.05
CA GLY A 470 5.86 -19.10 -6.09
C GLY A 470 6.03 -19.63 -4.66
N LEU A 471 5.18 -20.56 -4.21
CA LEU A 471 5.31 -21.18 -2.89
C LEU A 471 6.61 -22.00 -2.78
N ALA A 472 7.00 -22.70 -3.85
CA ALA A 472 8.28 -23.41 -3.87
C ALA A 472 9.46 -22.44 -3.73
N LEU A 473 9.43 -21.26 -4.36
CA LEU A 473 10.46 -20.25 -4.15
C LEU A 473 10.51 -19.81 -2.69
N PHE A 474 9.39 -19.38 -2.10
CA PHE A 474 9.37 -18.87 -0.73
C PHE A 474 9.99 -19.87 0.25
N ARG A 475 9.60 -21.15 0.16
CA ARG A 475 10.21 -22.20 1.00
C ARG A 475 11.69 -22.39 0.73
N HIS A 476 12.10 -22.38 -0.54
CA HIS A 476 13.50 -22.55 -0.93
C HIS A 476 14.42 -21.47 -0.35
N VAL A 477 13.93 -20.22 -0.28
CA VAL A 477 14.70 -19.07 0.25
C VAL A 477 14.50 -18.85 1.75
N GLY A 478 13.82 -19.77 2.45
CA GLY A 478 13.63 -19.71 3.91
C GLY A 478 12.45 -18.87 4.40
N LEU A 479 11.58 -18.39 3.50
CA LEU A 479 10.31 -17.72 3.83
C LEU A 479 9.21 -18.75 4.16
N GLU A 480 9.52 -19.64 5.10
CA GLU A 480 8.68 -20.78 5.50
C GLU A 480 7.35 -20.32 6.12
N ASP A 481 7.40 -19.38 7.08
CA ASP A 481 6.20 -18.84 7.74
C ASP A 481 5.26 -18.18 6.73
N LEU A 482 5.81 -17.33 5.85
CA LEU A 482 5.06 -16.71 4.75
C LEU A 482 4.41 -17.77 3.85
N SER A 483 5.17 -18.78 3.40
CA SER A 483 4.64 -19.82 2.52
C SER A 483 3.46 -20.56 3.16
N ARG A 484 3.53 -20.85 4.46
CA ARG A 484 2.45 -21.52 5.20
C ARG A 484 1.21 -20.64 5.28
N ARG A 485 1.37 -19.37 5.65
CA ARG A 485 0.25 -18.41 5.74
C ARG A 485 -0.42 -18.17 4.40
N VAL A 486 0.36 -17.93 3.34
CA VAL A 486 -0.17 -17.76 1.98
C VAL A 486 -0.94 -19.00 1.52
N ALA A 487 -0.43 -20.21 1.81
CA ALA A 487 -1.14 -21.44 1.47
C ALA A 487 -2.43 -21.63 2.29
N LEU A 488 -2.45 -21.24 3.57
CA LEU A 488 -3.65 -21.25 4.40
C LEU A 488 -4.68 -20.22 3.91
N GLU A 489 -4.25 -19.01 3.59
CA GLU A 489 -5.10 -17.95 3.03
C GLU A 489 -5.71 -18.38 1.69
N LEU A 490 -4.93 -19.02 0.80
CA LEU A 490 -5.42 -19.59 -0.46
C LEU A 490 -6.54 -20.63 -0.25
N MET A 491 -6.45 -21.41 0.83
CA MET A 491 -7.42 -22.47 1.14
C MET A 491 -8.64 -21.98 1.91
N LEU A 492 -8.49 -20.91 2.71
CA LEU A 492 -9.50 -20.48 3.68
C LEU A 492 -10.23 -19.20 3.29
N LEU A 493 -9.63 -18.33 2.47
CA LEU A 493 -10.26 -17.08 2.06
C LEU A 493 -11.01 -17.27 0.74
N GLU A 494 -12.29 -16.92 0.74
CA GLU A 494 -13.14 -16.94 -0.46
C GLU A 494 -12.87 -15.69 -1.31
N ARG A 495 -11.73 -15.67 -2.02
CA ARG A 495 -11.30 -14.55 -2.89
C ARG A 495 -11.44 -14.83 -4.38
N ARG A 496 -12.20 -15.88 -4.73
CA ARG A 496 -12.56 -16.18 -6.11
C ARG A 496 -13.90 -15.48 -6.36
N GLY A 497 -13.87 -14.44 -7.19
CA GLY A 497 -15.06 -13.66 -7.55
C GLY A 497 -16.23 -14.47 -8.07
#